data_AF-I2H422-F1
#
_entry.id   AF-I2H422-F1
#
_cell.length_a   1.000
_cell.length_b   1.000
_cell.length_c   1.000
_cell.angle_alpha   90.00
_cell.angle_beta   90.00
_cell.angle_gamma   90.00
#
_symmetry.space_group_name_H-M   'P 1'
#
loop_
_entity.id
_entity.type
_entity.pdbx_description
1 polymer ?
#
loop_
_entity_poly.entity_id
_entity_poly.type
_entity_poly.pdbx_seq_one_letter_code
_entity_poly.pdbx_strand_id
1 'polypeptide(L)'
;MRTFQAFSTTESTQLPPAHKSNSTTAYSQPEDFLEIEVCSPVTHLADNRDSSMYTDYEVVTKTNLPSFSRRISRIRRRYSDFELFRKLLLKELELSDGPISKVTIPSLPGKILLNNRFNADVIEERRRGLDKWLKNVAGHPLLQLGSRVLVRFIEKDHFS
;
A
#
# COMPACT_ATOMS: atom_id res chain seq x y z
N MET A 1 -51.57 11.27 57.34
CA MET A 1 -51.57 10.44 56.13
C MET A 1 -51.40 11.36 54.93
N ARG A 2 -50.25 11.29 54.23
CA ARG A 2 -49.97 12.06 53.01
C ARG A 2 -49.96 11.08 51.84
N THR A 3 -50.88 11.30 50.90
CA THR A 3 -51.05 10.53 49.67
C THR A 3 -49.96 10.89 48.67
N PHE A 4 -49.25 9.88 48.18
CA PHE A 4 -48.31 10.01 47.06
C PHE A 4 -49.06 9.90 45.73
N GLN A 5 -48.93 10.90 44.87
CA GLN A 5 -49.26 10.83 43.44
C GLN A 5 -47.95 10.78 42.65
N ALA A 6 -47.82 9.80 41.75
CA ALA A 6 -46.78 9.79 40.73
C ALA A 6 -47.46 9.77 39.35
N PHE A 7 -46.97 10.65 38.48
CA PHE A 7 -47.56 11.06 37.21
C PHE A 7 -47.44 9.99 36.13
N SER A 8 -48.50 9.83 35.35
CA SER A 8 -48.52 9.06 34.10
C SER A 8 -48.16 9.98 32.94
N THR A 9 -47.06 9.67 32.24
CA THR A 9 -46.82 10.16 30.87
C THR A 9 -46.10 9.07 30.08
N THR A 10 -46.86 8.25 29.34
CA THR A 10 -46.30 7.46 28.24
C THR A 10 -46.19 8.39 27.03
N GLU A 11 -45.00 8.93 26.80
CA GLU A 11 -44.65 9.59 25.54
C GLU A 11 -44.43 8.50 24.49
N SER A 12 -45.31 8.46 23.47
CA SER A 12 -45.20 7.53 22.36
C SER A 12 -44.16 8.03 21.38
N THR A 13 -42.92 7.54 21.45
CA THR A 13 -41.91 7.81 20.43
C THR A 13 -42.27 7.06 19.16
N GLN A 14 -42.86 7.76 18.19
CA GLN A 14 -42.99 7.28 16.81
C GLN A 14 -41.60 7.07 16.21
N LEU A 15 -41.32 5.85 15.76
CA LEU A 15 -40.12 5.53 14.99
C LEU A 15 -40.15 6.28 13.64
N PRO A 16 -39.02 6.85 13.17
CA PRO A 16 -38.93 7.46 11.86
C PRO A 16 -39.10 6.41 10.74
N PRO A 17 -39.60 6.80 9.55
CA PRO A 17 -39.90 5.87 8.47
C PRO A 17 -38.64 5.20 7.94
N ALA A 18 -38.74 3.92 7.65
CA ALA A 18 -37.66 3.08 7.14
C ALA A 18 -37.03 3.68 5.87
N HIS A 19 -35.77 4.10 6.00
CA HIS A 19 -34.91 4.29 4.83
C HIS A 19 -34.77 2.93 4.14
N LYS A 20 -35.15 2.86 2.86
CA LYS A 20 -34.89 1.71 2.00
C LYS A 20 -33.37 1.49 1.96
N SER A 21 -32.88 0.54 2.75
CA SER A 21 -31.50 0.10 2.68
C SER A 21 -31.33 -0.68 1.39
N ASN A 22 -30.51 -0.17 0.48
CA ASN A 22 -29.97 -0.98 -0.60
C ASN A 22 -29.14 -2.10 0.05
N SER A 23 -29.63 -3.33 -0.04
CA SER A 23 -29.16 -4.51 0.67
C SER A 23 -27.86 -5.09 0.07
N THR A 24 -26.80 -4.29 0.00
CA THR A 24 -25.46 -4.76 -0.43
C THR A 24 -24.34 -4.45 0.56
N THR A 25 -24.65 -3.92 1.75
CA THR A 25 -23.65 -3.45 2.73
C THR A 25 -23.78 -4.14 4.08
N ALA A 26 -23.79 -5.47 4.13
CA ALA A 26 -23.90 -6.21 5.40
C ALA A 26 -22.55 -6.70 5.97
N TYR A 27 -21.43 -6.58 5.22
CA TYR A 27 -20.10 -6.98 5.69
C TYR A 27 -19.01 -6.06 5.09
N SER A 28 -19.05 -4.76 5.37
CA SER A 28 -17.87 -3.93 5.15
C SER A 28 -16.80 -4.31 6.17
N GLN A 29 -15.61 -4.69 5.73
CA GLN A 29 -14.47 -4.97 6.59
C GLN A 29 -14.25 -3.77 7.52
N PRO A 30 -14.38 -3.93 8.86
CA PRO A 30 -14.40 -2.81 9.79
C PRO A 30 -13.03 -2.15 10.00
N GLU A 31 -11.95 -2.76 9.54
CA GLU A 31 -10.57 -2.30 9.77
C GLU A 31 -9.88 -1.87 8.47
N ASP A 32 -9.10 -0.79 8.59
CA ASP A 32 -8.18 -0.32 7.56
C ASP A 32 -7.09 -1.37 7.30
N PHE A 33 -6.84 -1.70 6.04
CA PHE A 33 -5.88 -2.70 5.62
C PHE A 33 -5.12 -2.27 4.36
N LEU A 34 -3.87 -2.74 4.25
CA LEU A 34 -3.07 -2.70 3.04
C LEU A 34 -2.37 -4.05 2.90
N GLU A 35 -2.79 -4.82 1.91
CA GLU A 35 -2.12 -6.03 1.46
C GLU A 35 -1.30 -5.68 0.23
N ILE A 36 -0.03 -6.06 0.21
CA ILE A 36 0.87 -5.79 -0.92
C ILE A 36 1.79 -6.98 -1.14
N GLU A 37 2.06 -7.28 -2.41
CA GLU A 37 2.97 -8.35 -2.82
C GLU A 37 3.83 -7.92 -4.01
N VAL A 38 5.09 -8.36 -4.03
CA VAL A 38 5.96 -8.28 -5.21
C VAL A 38 6.10 -9.68 -5.83
N CYS A 39 5.56 -9.85 -7.03
CA CYS A 39 5.46 -11.15 -7.70
C CYS A 39 5.80 -11.07 -9.20
N SER A 40 5.58 -12.17 -9.92
CA SER A 40 5.61 -12.25 -11.39
C SER A 40 6.80 -11.55 -12.06
N PRO A 41 8.06 -11.98 -11.80
CA PRO A 41 9.22 -11.40 -12.46
C PRO A 41 9.17 -11.65 -13.97
N VAL A 42 9.45 -10.62 -14.78
CA VAL A 42 9.53 -10.74 -16.24
C VAL A 42 10.81 -10.07 -16.73
N THR A 43 11.58 -10.81 -17.53
CA THR A 43 12.77 -10.28 -18.21
C THR A 43 12.39 -9.91 -19.63
N HIS A 44 12.55 -8.64 -19.97
CA HIS A 44 12.22 -8.06 -21.26
C HIS A 44 13.48 -8.00 -22.12
N LEU A 45 13.43 -8.61 -23.30
CA LEU A 45 14.44 -8.48 -24.34
C LEU A 45 14.11 -7.24 -25.18
N ALA A 46 15.09 -6.39 -25.43
CA ALA A 46 14.92 -5.31 -26.39
C ALA A 46 15.27 -5.80 -27.80
N ASP A 47 14.51 -5.35 -28.80
CA ASP A 47 14.59 -5.82 -30.19
C ASP A 47 15.97 -5.69 -30.85
N ASN A 48 16.89 -4.89 -30.29
CA ASN A 48 18.25 -4.71 -30.82
C ASN A 48 19.30 -4.60 -29.69
N ARG A 49 20.05 -5.69 -29.48
CA ARG A 49 21.22 -5.88 -28.59
C ARG A 49 20.90 -6.10 -27.11
N ASP A 50 21.65 -7.05 -26.49
CA ASP A 50 21.64 -7.41 -25.06
C ASP A 50 21.74 -6.23 -24.06
N SER A 51 22.17 -5.06 -24.54
CA SER A 51 22.36 -3.84 -23.75
C SER A 51 21.07 -3.23 -23.18
N SER A 52 19.89 -3.64 -23.63
CA SER A 52 18.61 -3.09 -23.16
C SER A 52 17.73 -4.11 -22.44
N MET A 53 18.27 -5.30 -22.12
CA MET A 53 17.55 -6.29 -21.31
C MET A 53 17.37 -5.80 -19.85
N TYR A 54 16.18 -5.98 -19.31
CA TYR A 54 15.87 -5.65 -17.91
C TYR A 54 14.83 -6.61 -17.33
N THR A 55 14.84 -6.78 -16.02
CA THR A 55 13.81 -7.52 -15.29
C THR A 55 12.99 -6.55 -14.44
N ASP A 56 11.68 -6.64 -14.56
CA ASP A 56 10.73 -5.97 -13.68
C ASP A 56 9.87 -6.98 -12.92
N TYR A 57 9.19 -6.48 -11.90
CA TYR A 57 8.36 -7.25 -10.98
C TYR A 57 6.97 -6.63 -10.95
N GLU A 58 5.95 -7.46 -10.85
CA GLU A 58 4.59 -7.00 -10.60
C GLU A 58 4.45 -6.64 -9.12
N VAL A 59 3.88 -5.47 -8.85
CA VAL A 59 3.44 -5.07 -7.50
C VAL A 59 1.93 -5.07 -7.50
N VAL A 60 1.35 -5.96 -6.69
CA VAL A 60 -0.08 -6.10 -6.51
C VAL A 60 -0.45 -5.57 -5.14
N THR A 61 -1.37 -4.60 -5.10
CA THR A 61 -1.85 -4.00 -3.84
C THR A 61 -3.35 -4.10 -3.76
N LYS A 62 -3.87 -4.44 -2.58
CA LYS A 62 -5.27 -4.35 -2.21
C LYS A 62 -5.40 -3.56 -0.91
N THR A 63 -6.22 -2.52 -0.90
CA THR A 63 -6.36 -1.65 0.27
C THR A 63 -7.73 -0.97 0.31
N ASN A 64 -8.19 -0.63 1.51
CA ASN A 64 -9.31 0.28 1.73
C ASN A 64 -8.86 1.65 2.28
N LEU A 65 -7.55 1.88 2.44
CA LEU A 65 -7.01 3.12 3.00
C LEU A 65 -7.41 4.35 2.17
N PRO A 66 -7.80 5.46 2.82
CA PRO A 66 -8.27 6.66 2.12
C PRO A 66 -7.18 7.42 1.36
N SER A 67 -5.90 7.15 1.65
CA SER A 67 -4.77 7.74 0.93
C SER A 67 -4.59 7.17 -0.48
N PHE A 68 -5.28 6.09 -0.82
CA PHE A 68 -5.22 5.42 -2.13
C PHE A 68 -6.49 5.70 -2.94
N SER A 69 -6.31 5.98 -4.23
CA SER A 69 -7.40 6.23 -5.18
C SER A 69 -8.02 4.94 -5.72
N ARG A 70 -7.27 3.83 -5.72
CA ARG A 70 -7.73 2.52 -6.21
C ARG A 70 -7.71 1.49 -5.09
N ARG A 71 -8.81 0.72 -4.98
CA ARG A 71 -8.92 -0.43 -4.07
C ARG A 71 -7.95 -1.56 -4.41
N ILE A 72 -7.65 -1.72 -5.70
CA ILE A 72 -6.73 -2.72 -6.23
C ILE A 72 -5.83 -2.03 -7.25
N SER A 73 -4.51 -2.19 -7.14
CA SER A 73 -3.56 -1.78 -8.16
C SER A 73 -2.67 -2.95 -8.58
N ARG A 74 -2.31 -2.98 -9.87
CA ARG A 74 -1.31 -3.86 -10.45
C ARG A 74 -0.42 -3.01 -11.34
N ILE A 75 0.85 -2.91 -10.97
CA ILE A 75 1.83 -2.07 -11.66
C ILE A 75 3.13 -2.86 -11.79
N ARG A 76 4.03 -2.45 -12.70
CA ARG A 76 5.35 -3.08 -12.85
C ARG A 76 6.46 -2.13 -12.42
N ARG A 77 7.48 -2.68 -11.76
CA ARG A 77 8.62 -1.94 -11.21
C ARG A 77 9.91 -2.68 -11.45
N ARG A 78 10.94 -1.98 -11.94
CA ARG A 78 12.31 -2.48 -11.99
C ARG A 78 12.97 -2.30 -10.64
N TYR A 79 14.04 -3.04 -10.38
CA TYR A 79 14.85 -2.84 -9.16
C TYR A 79 15.32 -1.38 -8.99
N SER A 80 15.69 -0.71 -10.09
CA SER A 80 16.07 0.71 -10.07
C SER A 80 14.93 1.64 -9.64
N ASP A 81 13.67 1.29 -9.89
CA ASP A 81 12.53 2.06 -9.40
C ASP A 81 12.41 1.94 -7.87
N PHE A 82 12.71 0.78 -7.29
CA PHE A 82 12.78 0.62 -5.84
C PHE A 82 13.92 1.43 -5.22
N GLU A 83 15.08 1.50 -5.89
CA GLU A 83 16.19 2.36 -5.44
C GLU A 83 15.79 3.83 -5.42
N LEU A 84 15.17 4.30 -6.52
CA LEU A 84 14.64 5.66 -6.61
C LEU A 84 13.55 5.90 -5.57
N PHE A 85 12.67 4.92 -5.35
CA PHE A 85 11.60 5.01 -4.37
C PHE A 85 12.15 5.20 -2.97
N ARG A 86 13.11 4.35 -2.55
CA ARG A 86 13.77 4.50 -1.25
C ARG A 86 14.43 5.87 -1.10
N LYS A 87 15.10 6.36 -2.15
CA LYS A 87 15.74 7.69 -2.14
C LYS A 87 14.72 8.82 -1.97
N LEU A 88 13.62 8.79 -2.73
CA LEU A 88 12.58 9.81 -2.66
C LEU A 88 11.81 9.76 -1.34
N LEU A 89 11.57 8.56 -0.82
CA LEU A 89 10.92 8.36 0.47
C LEU A 89 11.78 8.95 1.59
N LEU A 90 13.08 8.63 1.65
CA LEU A 90 13.99 9.23 2.62
C LEU A 90 13.99 10.76 2.55
N LYS A 91 14.01 11.32 1.34
CA LYS A 91 13.91 12.78 1.15
C LYS A 91 12.58 13.36 1.64
N GLU A 92 11.47 12.64 1.45
CA GLU A 92 10.18 13.04 2.00
C GLU A 92 10.21 13.04 3.53
N LEU A 93 10.84 12.04 4.16
CA LEU A 93 10.98 11.98 5.62
C LEU A 93 11.84 13.12 6.18
N GLU A 94 12.96 13.43 5.53
CA GLU A 94 13.85 14.53 5.92
C GLU A 94 13.18 15.91 5.83
N LEU A 95 12.27 16.09 4.87
CA LEU A 95 11.54 17.35 4.64
C LEU A 95 10.22 17.43 5.40
N SER A 96 9.77 16.34 6.04
CA SER A 96 8.50 16.30 6.76
C SER A 96 8.69 16.68 8.23
N ASP A 97 7.68 17.34 8.79
CA ASP A 97 7.58 17.56 10.23
C ASP A 97 6.81 16.43 10.93
N GLY A 98 6.98 16.32 12.24
CA GLY A 98 6.17 15.41 13.08
C GLY A 98 6.67 13.95 13.11
N PRO A 99 5.82 12.99 13.47
CA PRO A 99 6.24 11.62 13.75
C PRO A 99 6.84 10.88 12.54
N ILE A 100 6.40 11.21 11.32
CA ILE A 100 6.83 10.52 10.10
C ILE A 100 8.34 10.72 9.82
N SER A 101 8.92 11.84 10.23
CA SER A 101 10.36 12.13 10.03
C SER A 101 11.29 11.24 10.84
N LYS A 102 10.75 10.53 11.85
CA LYS A 102 11.50 9.59 12.70
C LYS A 102 11.46 8.16 12.19
N VAL A 103 10.76 7.90 11.08
CA VAL A 103 10.65 6.55 10.51
C VAL A 103 11.97 6.14 9.85
N THR A 104 12.47 4.96 10.19
CA THR A 104 13.68 4.40 9.58
C THR A 104 13.32 3.47 8.42
N ILE A 105 13.89 3.72 7.24
CA ILE A 105 13.65 2.88 6.06
C ILE A 105 14.75 1.81 5.92
N PRO A 106 14.40 0.50 5.93
CA PRO A 106 15.38 -0.58 5.79
C PRO A 106 16.13 -0.49 4.45
N SER A 107 17.31 -1.10 4.39
CA SER A 107 18.07 -1.24 3.15
C SER A 107 17.36 -2.18 2.17
N LEU A 108 17.44 -1.89 0.87
CA LEU A 108 16.96 -2.80 -0.17
C LEU A 108 17.80 -4.08 -0.19
N PRO A 109 17.26 -5.21 -0.71
CA PRO A 109 18.06 -6.38 -1.02
C PRO A 109 19.22 -5.99 -1.95
N GLY A 110 20.38 -6.64 -1.76
CA GLY A 110 21.65 -6.21 -2.33
C GLY A 110 21.68 -6.07 -3.86
N LYS A 111 22.59 -5.22 -4.34
CA LYS A 111 22.89 -5.10 -5.78
C LYS A 111 23.59 -6.37 -6.24
N ILE A 112 23.09 -6.94 -7.33
CA ILE A 112 23.67 -8.13 -7.95
C ILE A 112 24.64 -7.69 -9.04
N LEU A 113 25.78 -8.36 -9.13
CA LEU A 113 26.78 -8.15 -10.17
C LEU A 113 26.17 -8.38 -11.57
N LEU A 114 26.53 -7.53 -12.53
CA LEU A 114 25.86 -7.49 -13.84
C LEU A 114 25.85 -8.84 -14.58
N ASN A 115 26.87 -9.67 -14.41
CA ASN A 115 27.02 -10.94 -15.13
C ASN A 115 26.00 -12.01 -14.71
N ASN A 116 25.42 -11.91 -13.51
CA ASN A 116 24.47 -12.91 -12.99
C ASN A 116 23.05 -12.36 -12.82
N ARG A 117 22.78 -11.11 -13.26
CA ARG A 117 21.54 -10.39 -12.93
C ARG A 117 20.26 -10.98 -13.54
N PHE A 118 20.40 -11.88 -14.52
CA PHE A 118 19.30 -12.53 -15.23
C PHE A 118 19.15 -14.02 -14.93
N ASN A 119 19.95 -14.54 -13.99
CA ASN A 119 19.80 -15.90 -13.50
C ASN A 119 18.48 -16.02 -12.71
N ALA A 120 17.76 -17.13 -12.89
CA ALA A 120 16.45 -17.36 -12.27
C ALA A 120 16.51 -17.33 -10.73
N ASP A 121 17.53 -17.93 -10.12
CA ASP A 121 17.70 -17.96 -8.66
C ASP A 121 17.93 -16.56 -8.11
N VAL A 122 18.72 -15.77 -8.83
CA VAL A 122 19.01 -14.37 -8.53
C VAL A 122 17.76 -13.50 -8.63
N ILE A 123 16.96 -13.70 -9.68
CA ILE A 123 15.70 -12.98 -9.88
C ILE A 123 14.72 -13.32 -8.75
N GLU A 124 14.61 -14.60 -8.38
CA GLU A 124 13.68 -15.05 -7.35
C GLU A 124 14.14 -14.64 -5.93
N GLU A 125 15.44 -14.69 -5.65
CA GLU A 125 16.01 -14.14 -4.41
C GLU A 125 15.72 -12.63 -4.29
N ARG A 126 15.95 -11.88 -5.37
CA ARG A 126 15.64 -10.45 -5.41
C ARG A 126 14.14 -10.20 -5.23
N ARG A 127 13.26 -10.96 -5.90
CA ARG A 127 11.81 -10.85 -5.76
C ARG A 127 11.39 -11.04 -4.30
N ARG A 128 11.86 -12.10 -3.61
CA ARG A 128 11.59 -12.32 -2.18
C ARG A 128 12.07 -11.17 -1.31
N GLY A 129 13.27 -10.66 -1.59
CA GLY A 129 13.83 -9.52 -0.86
C GLY A 129 13.01 -8.25 -1.04
N LEU A 130 12.56 -7.96 -2.27
CA LEU A 130 11.72 -6.81 -2.58
C LEU A 130 10.32 -6.94 -1.97
N ASP A 131 9.72 -8.13 -2.00
CA ASP A 131 8.43 -8.43 -1.38
C ASP A 131 8.46 -8.16 0.13
N LYS A 132 9.43 -8.75 0.84
CA LYS A 132 9.63 -8.52 2.28
C LYS A 132 9.90 -7.05 2.60
N TRP A 133 10.76 -6.40 1.81
CA TRP A 133 11.10 -5.00 2.01
C TRP A 133 9.87 -4.10 1.84
N LEU A 134 9.09 -4.30 0.76
CA LEU A 134 7.94 -3.48 0.45
C LEU A 134 6.79 -3.69 1.46
N LYS A 135 6.55 -4.93 1.90
CA LYS A 135 5.60 -5.22 2.99
C LYS A 135 5.95 -4.48 4.28
N ASN A 136 7.23 -4.43 4.65
CA ASN A 136 7.68 -3.71 5.84
C ASN A 136 7.48 -2.19 5.70
N VAL A 137 7.79 -1.63 4.54
CA VAL A 137 7.67 -0.17 4.29
C VAL A 137 6.20 0.23 4.15
N ALA A 138 5.44 -0.44 3.30
CA ALA A 138 4.04 -0.11 3.04
C ALA A 138 3.12 -0.49 4.23
N GLY A 139 3.54 -1.41 5.09
CA GLY A 139 2.87 -1.76 6.34
C GLY A 139 3.07 -0.75 7.47
N HIS A 140 3.93 0.25 7.30
CA HIS A 140 4.23 1.22 8.36
C HIS A 140 3.10 2.26 8.49
N PRO A 141 2.39 2.38 9.64
CA PRO A 141 1.21 3.24 9.77
C PRO A 141 1.46 4.71 9.41
N LEU A 142 2.59 5.27 9.86
CA LEU A 142 2.93 6.67 9.56
C LEU A 142 3.18 6.91 8.06
N LEU A 143 3.68 5.91 7.33
CA LEU A 143 3.89 6.03 5.89
C LEU A 143 2.58 5.88 5.13
N GLN A 144 1.70 4.97 5.57
CA GLN A 144 0.35 4.79 5.01
C GLN A 144 -0.50 6.07 5.09
N LEU A 145 -0.36 6.81 6.19
CA LEU A 145 -1.10 8.05 6.46
C LEU A 145 -0.50 9.27 5.77
N GLY A 146 0.83 9.40 5.76
CA GLY A 146 1.49 10.66 5.43
C GLY A 146 2.36 10.66 4.17
N SER A 147 2.72 9.51 3.61
CA SER A 147 3.66 9.45 2.48
C SER A 147 2.98 9.55 1.13
N ARG A 148 3.20 10.65 0.41
CA ARG A 148 2.76 10.81 -0.99
C ARG A 148 3.64 9.99 -1.93
N VAL A 149 4.92 9.83 -1.58
CA VAL A 149 5.86 9.03 -2.36
C VAL A 149 5.45 7.55 -2.36
N LEU A 150 5.02 7.00 -1.23
CA LEU A 150 4.49 5.63 -1.12
C LEU A 150 3.28 5.42 -2.03
N VAL A 151 2.27 6.30 -1.94
CA VAL A 151 1.06 6.22 -2.78
C VAL A 151 1.43 6.31 -4.26
N ARG A 152 2.30 7.25 -4.64
CA ARG A 152 2.78 7.38 -6.03
C ARG A 152 3.47 6.10 -6.51
N PHE A 153 4.33 5.50 -5.69
CA PHE A 153 5.04 4.27 -6.03
C PHE A 153 4.09 3.10 -6.27
N ILE A 154 2.99 3.01 -5.53
CA ILE A 154 2.01 1.92 -5.63
C ILE A 154 0.96 2.16 -6.73
N GLU A 155 0.66 3.41 -7.08
CA GLU A 155 -0.45 3.72 -7.98
C GLU A 155 -0.09 4.19 -9.39
N LYS A 156 1.02 4.90 -9.60
CA LYS A 156 1.28 5.46 -10.93
C LYS A 156 1.87 4.42 -11.88
N ASP A 157 1.49 4.41 -13.15
CA ASP A 157 2.06 3.41 -14.08
C ASP A 157 3.57 3.64 -14.27
N HIS A 158 3.98 4.90 -14.34
CA HIS A 158 5.37 5.34 -14.42
C HIS A 158 5.84 5.94 -13.10
N PHE A 159 7.00 5.51 -12.62
CA PHE A 159 7.59 6.01 -11.37
C PHE A 159 8.87 6.81 -11.61
N SER A 160 9.80 6.25 -12.38
CA SER A 160 10.97 6.92 -12.93
C SER A 160 10.65 7.77 -14.16
#